data_AF-A0A6I2GPJ2-F1
#
_entry.id   AF-A0A6I2GPJ2-F1
#
_cell.length_a   1.000
_cell.length_b   1.000
_cell.length_c   1.000
_cell.angle_alpha   90.00
_cell.angle_beta   90.00
_cell.angle_gamma   90.00
#
_symmetry.space_group_name_H-M   'P 1'
#
loop_
_entity.id
_entity.type
_entity.pdbx_description
1 polymer ?
#
loop_
_entity_poly.entity_id
_entity_poly.type
_entity_poly.pdbx_seq_one_letter_code
_entity_poly.pdbx_strand_id
1 'polypeptide(L)'
;MNKRSIRLVFDMILAIAISVSVHQLFEFIFNGFTNLHFSLVLVPLIWLALRYGASTAVLAAAMTGLINGLIDFHFSEWVNIILYEILPLLSSGLAGLFAKYTQKTLNNRRLKSTYLNISTASILVTLAYFALKFLIVPMGTGNLTELSISKLEFWASFALMAVAAAVLLCTAAKAMPRWIIPARTKYLTRKETSSLLND
;
A
#
# COMPACT_ATOMS: atom_id res chain seq x y z
N MET A 1 -9.06 -10.03 -23.87
CA MET A 1 -8.16 -10.20 -22.69
C MET A 1 -8.46 -11.50 -21.97
N ASN A 2 -7.44 -12.20 -21.47
CA ASN A 2 -7.63 -13.38 -20.60
C ASN A 2 -8.35 -12.96 -19.30
N LYS A 3 -9.26 -13.79 -18.76
CA LYS A 3 -10.01 -13.56 -17.51
C LYS A 3 -9.11 -13.14 -16.34
N ARG A 4 -7.87 -13.65 -16.29
CA ARG A 4 -6.86 -13.27 -15.29
C ARG A 4 -6.44 -11.81 -15.39
N SER A 5 -6.18 -11.33 -16.61
CA SER A 5 -5.77 -9.94 -16.86
C SER A 5 -6.91 -8.97 -16.59
N ILE A 6 -8.15 -9.34 -16.93
CA ILE A 6 -9.34 -8.53 -16.62
C ILE A 6 -9.48 -8.33 -15.12
N ARG A 7 -9.41 -9.40 -14.32
CA ARG A 7 -9.53 -9.30 -12.86
C ARG A 7 -8.38 -8.49 -12.24
N LEU A 8 -7.15 -8.65 -12.73
CA LEU A 8 -6.01 -7.84 -12.29
C LEU A 8 -6.25 -6.35 -12.54
N VAL A 9 -6.68 -5.98 -13.76
CA VAL A 9 -6.96 -4.58 -14.11
C VAL A 9 -8.09 -4.02 -13.24
N PHE A 10 -9.16 -4.78 -13.03
CA PHE A 10 -10.25 -4.37 -12.16
C PHE A 10 -9.79 -4.13 -10.71
N ASP A 11 -9.04 -5.07 -10.14
CA ASP A 11 -8.52 -4.94 -8.77
C ASP A 11 -7.52 -3.78 -8.65
N MET A 12 -6.74 -3.50 -9.71
CA MET A 12 -5.84 -2.36 -9.77
C MET A 12 -6.62 -1.03 -9.80
N ILE A 13 -7.64 -0.92 -10.64
CA ILE A 13 -8.52 0.26 -10.69
C ILE A 13 -9.22 0.46 -9.34
N LEU A 14 -9.71 -0.62 -8.73
CA LEU A 14 -10.32 -0.58 -7.40
C LEU A 14 -9.34 -0.07 -6.35
N ALA A 15 -8.10 -0.58 -6.34
CA ALA A 15 -7.07 -0.13 -5.41
C ALA A 15 -6.75 1.36 -5.58
N ILE A 16 -6.61 1.83 -6.84
CA ILE A 16 -6.38 3.25 -7.14
C ILE A 16 -7.56 4.09 -6.63
N ALA A 17 -8.79 3.73 -7.01
CA ALA A 17 -9.99 4.47 -6.63
C ALA A 17 -10.14 4.58 -5.11
N ILE A 18 -9.98 3.47 -4.37
CA ILE A 18 -10.05 3.48 -2.90
C ILE A 18 -8.90 4.32 -2.32
N SER A 19 -7.68 4.19 -2.86
CA SER A 19 -6.52 4.94 -2.34
C SER A 19 -6.69 6.45 -2.51
N VAL A 20 -7.16 6.89 -3.70
CA VAL A 20 -7.49 8.30 -3.98
C VAL A 20 -8.62 8.78 -3.08
N SER A 21 -9.73 8.03 -2.98
CA SER A 21 -10.86 8.42 -2.13
C SER A 21 -10.47 8.54 -0.67
N VAL A 22 -9.68 7.59 -0.14
CA VAL A 22 -9.21 7.61 1.24
C VAL A 22 -8.27 8.79 1.48
N HIS A 23 -7.36 9.09 0.55
CA HIS A 23 -6.49 10.27 0.62
C HIS A 23 -7.31 11.54 0.80
N GLN A 24 -8.23 11.78 -0.14
CA GLN A 24 -9.04 12.99 -0.19
C GLN A 24 -10.00 13.10 1.00
N LEU A 25 -10.59 11.99 1.45
CA LEU A 25 -11.43 11.98 2.65
C LEU A 25 -10.64 12.32 3.91
N PHE A 26 -9.41 11.82 4.05
CA PHE A 26 -8.59 12.10 5.22
C PHE A 26 -8.12 13.55 5.24
N GLU A 27 -7.66 14.08 4.11
CA GLU A 27 -7.36 15.51 3.98
C GLU A 27 -8.60 16.35 4.31
N PHE A 28 -9.78 16.02 3.76
CA PHE A 28 -11.00 16.78 4.06
C PHE A 28 -11.42 16.76 5.54
N ILE A 29 -11.29 15.61 6.22
CA ILE A 29 -11.77 15.45 7.61
C ILE A 29 -10.76 15.97 8.63
N PHE A 30 -9.46 15.73 8.41
CA PHE A 30 -8.42 15.92 9.43
C PHE A 30 -7.50 17.11 9.19
N ASN A 31 -7.61 17.80 8.04
CA ASN A 31 -6.80 18.99 7.78
C ASN A 31 -7.04 20.04 8.88
N GLY A 32 -5.96 20.42 9.56
CA GLY A 32 -5.97 21.38 10.67
C GLY A 32 -6.39 20.84 12.04
N PHE A 33 -6.82 19.57 12.16
CA PHE A 33 -7.28 19.01 13.44
C PHE A 33 -6.19 18.34 14.28
N THR A 34 -5.16 17.77 13.63
CA THR A 34 -4.09 17.06 14.34
C THR A 34 -2.74 17.26 13.67
N ASN A 35 -1.66 17.26 14.45
CA ASN A 35 -0.28 17.24 13.93
C ASN A 35 0.17 15.82 13.48
N LEU A 36 -0.75 14.85 13.47
CA LEU A 36 -0.47 13.48 13.04
C LEU A 36 -0.74 13.34 11.54
N HIS A 37 0.11 12.56 10.87
CA HIS A 37 -0.06 12.26 9.45
C HIS A 37 -0.68 10.87 9.25
N PHE A 38 -1.84 10.83 8.61
CA PHE A 38 -2.59 9.60 8.34
C PHE A 38 -2.51 9.24 6.85
N SER A 39 -1.76 8.20 6.51
CA SER A 39 -1.59 7.72 5.13
C SER A 39 -2.25 6.34 4.92
N LEU A 40 -3.57 6.27 5.13
CA LEU A 40 -4.33 5.03 4.86
C LEU A 40 -4.40 4.69 3.36
N VAL A 41 -4.01 5.62 2.49
CA VAL A 41 -3.72 5.43 1.05
C VAL A 41 -2.82 4.22 0.79
N LEU A 42 -1.92 3.90 1.72
CA LEU A 42 -1.02 2.75 1.58
C LEU A 42 -1.75 1.40 1.65
N VAL A 43 -2.89 1.30 2.34
CA VAL A 43 -3.53 0.00 2.63
C VAL A 43 -3.98 -0.72 1.35
N PRO A 44 -4.72 -0.10 0.42
CA PRO A 44 -5.11 -0.76 -0.82
C PRO A 44 -3.91 -1.06 -1.74
N LEU A 45 -2.85 -0.23 -1.70
CA LEU A 45 -1.64 -0.45 -2.48
C LEU A 45 -0.82 -1.64 -1.95
N ILE A 46 -0.65 -1.75 -0.62
CA ILE A 46 -0.02 -2.91 0.03
C ILE A 46 -0.83 -4.17 -0.25
N TRP A 47 -2.16 -4.10 -0.15
CA TRP A 47 -3.04 -5.21 -0.53
C TRP A 47 -2.78 -5.69 -1.96
N LEU A 48 -2.74 -4.75 -2.92
CA LEU A 48 -2.48 -5.07 -4.32
C LEU A 48 -1.09 -5.70 -4.50
N ALA A 49 -0.08 -5.20 -3.78
CA ALA A 49 1.27 -5.73 -3.78
C ALA A 49 1.33 -7.17 -3.27
N LEU A 50 0.65 -7.46 -2.17
CA LEU A 50 0.56 -8.81 -1.60
C LEU A 50 -0.20 -9.78 -2.50
N ARG A 51 -1.20 -9.28 -3.24
CA ARG A 51 -2.06 -10.09 -4.13
C ARG A 51 -1.42 -10.38 -5.49
N TYR A 52 -0.80 -9.39 -6.12
CA TYR A 52 -0.31 -9.49 -7.51
C TYR A 52 1.21 -9.32 -7.66
N GLY A 53 1.89 -8.81 -6.63
CA GLY A 53 3.33 -8.59 -6.60
C GLY A 53 3.73 -7.11 -6.74
N ALA A 54 5.04 -6.86 -6.70
CA ALA A 54 5.59 -5.51 -6.66
C ALA A 54 5.23 -4.66 -7.89
N SER A 55 5.40 -5.21 -9.11
CA SER A 55 5.22 -4.44 -10.35
C SER A 55 3.81 -3.84 -10.49
N THR A 56 2.78 -4.58 -10.13
CA THR A 56 1.39 -4.11 -10.17
C THR A 56 1.12 -3.02 -9.14
N ALA A 57 1.70 -3.14 -7.95
CA ALA A 57 1.56 -2.13 -6.90
C ALA A 57 2.30 -0.84 -7.25
N VAL A 58 3.51 -0.94 -7.81
CA VAL A 58 4.28 0.23 -8.27
C VAL A 58 3.51 1.00 -9.34
N LEU A 59 2.92 0.32 -10.32
CA LEU A 59 2.08 0.97 -11.34
C LEU A 59 0.85 1.64 -10.74
N ALA A 60 0.14 0.96 -9.84
CA ALA A 60 -1.02 1.53 -9.15
C ALA A 60 -0.65 2.73 -8.28
N ALA A 61 0.47 2.65 -7.56
CA ALA A 61 0.99 3.71 -6.72
C ALA A 61 1.39 4.95 -7.52
N ALA A 62 2.05 4.75 -8.66
CA ALA A 62 2.40 5.84 -9.58
C ALA A 62 1.15 6.57 -10.09
N MET A 63 0.13 5.82 -10.51
CA MET A 63 -1.14 6.40 -10.95
C MET A 63 -1.90 7.10 -9.80
N THR A 64 -1.89 6.51 -8.60
CA THR A 64 -2.51 7.10 -7.41
C THR A 64 -1.85 8.42 -7.04
N GLY A 65 -0.51 8.46 -6.97
CA GLY A 65 0.24 9.68 -6.68
C GLY A 65 0.11 10.73 -7.77
N LEU A 66 0.00 10.32 -9.04
CA LEU A 66 -0.28 11.25 -10.13
C LEU A 66 -1.66 11.90 -9.96
N ILE A 67 -2.70 11.10 -9.68
CA ILE A 67 -4.07 11.64 -9.50
C ILE A 67 -4.12 12.56 -8.28
N ASN A 68 -3.60 12.12 -7.13
CA ASN A 68 -3.58 12.94 -5.92
C ASN A 68 -2.75 14.21 -6.12
N GLY A 69 -1.56 14.11 -6.71
CA GLY A 69 -0.73 15.27 -6.94
C GLY A 69 -1.33 16.29 -7.91
N LEU A 70 -2.12 15.86 -8.90
CA LEU A 70 -2.87 16.78 -9.76
C LEU A 70 -4.05 17.46 -9.06
N ILE A 71 -4.53 16.90 -7.96
CA ILE A 71 -5.59 17.49 -7.13
C ILE A 71 -4.97 18.45 -6.10
N ASP A 72 -3.87 18.02 -5.46
CA ASP A 72 -3.25 18.71 -4.33
C ASP A 72 -2.29 19.83 -4.78
N PHE A 73 -1.70 19.70 -5.97
CA PHE A 73 -0.80 20.70 -6.56
C PHE A 73 -1.36 21.23 -7.90
N HIS A 74 -0.85 22.38 -8.33
CA HIS A 74 -1.18 22.91 -9.66
C HIS A 74 -0.55 22.04 -10.76
N PHE A 75 -1.21 21.97 -11.92
CA PHE A 75 -0.73 21.24 -13.11
C PHE A 75 0.68 21.66 -13.59
N SER A 76 1.19 22.82 -13.18
CA SER A 76 2.54 23.30 -13.50
C SER A 76 3.63 22.72 -12.59
N GLU A 77 3.27 22.10 -11.45
CA GLU A 77 4.21 21.71 -10.40
C GLU A 77 4.64 20.24 -10.48
N TRP A 78 4.97 19.77 -11.69
CA TRP A 78 5.32 18.37 -11.95
C TRP A 78 6.42 17.81 -11.04
N VAL A 79 7.42 18.62 -10.69
CA VAL A 79 8.50 18.19 -9.79
C VAL A 79 7.96 17.88 -8.40
N ASN A 80 7.06 18.71 -7.87
CA ASN A 80 6.45 18.50 -6.55
C ASN A 80 5.55 17.25 -6.57
N ILE A 81 4.74 17.09 -7.62
CA ILE A 81 3.89 15.90 -7.81
C ILE A 81 4.73 14.62 -7.80
N ILE A 82 5.85 14.61 -8.54
CA ILE A 82 6.72 13.44 -8.62
C ILE A 82 7.37 13.15 -7.26
N LEU A 83 7.92 14.18 -6.61
CA LEU A 83 8.72 14.00 -5.40
C LEU A 83 7.88 13.77 -4.14
N TYR A 84 6.76 14.47 -3.97
CA TYR A 84 5.97 14.45 -2.73
C TYR A 84 4.78 13.47 -2.76
N GLU A 85 4.26 13.16 -3.95
CA GLU A 85 3.10 12.26 -4.09
C GLU A 85 3.48 10.91 -4.71
N ILE A 86 4.10 10.91 -5.89
CA ILE A 86 4.41 9.66 -6.59
C ILE A 86 5.50 8.87 -5.86
N LEU A 87 6.67 9.46 -5.66
CA LEU A 87 7.87 8.77 -5.16
C LEU A 87 7.64 8.06 -3.83
N PRO A 88 7.02 8.68 -2.80
CA PRO A 88 6.77 7.99 -1.53
C PRO A 88 5.81 6.82 -1.69
N LEU A 89 4.76 6.94 -2.51
CA LEU A 89 3.78 5.86 -2.72
C LEU A 89 4.39 4.65 -3.43
N LEU A 90 5.44 4.81 -4.24
CA LEU A 90 6.14 3.69 -4.88
C LEU A 90 6.71 2.69 -3.87
N SER A 91 6.96 3.12 -2.63
CA SER A 91 7.38 2.24 -1.53
C SER A 91 6.43 1.07 -1.29
N SER A 92 5.14 1.20 -1.62
CA SER A 92 4.15 0.11 -1.56
C SER A 92 4.55 -1.12 -2.37
N GLY A 93 5.38 -0.95 -3.40
CA GLY A 93 5.99 -2.05 -4.16
C GLY A 93 6.79 -3.03 -3.29
N LEU A 94 7.38 -2.58 -2.18
CA LEU A 94 8.19 -3.40 -1.29
C LEU A 94 7.38 -4.52 -0.62
N ALA A 95 6.08 -4.32 -0.39
CA ALA A 95 5.19 -5.39 0.09
C ALA A 95 5.11 -6.57 -0.89
N GLY A 96 5.38 -6.34 -2.18
CA GLY A 96 5.44 -7.38 -3.20
C GLY A 96 6.52 -8.43 -2.98
N LEU A 97 7.57 -8.12 -2.20
CA LEU A 97 8.60 -9.08 -1.79
C LEU A 97 8.02 -10.21 -0.91
N PHE A 98 6.95 -9.89 -0.17
CA PHE A 98 6.28 -10.82 0.74
C PHE A 98 5.14 -11.59 0.07
N ALA A 99 4.69 -11.19 -1.13
CA ALA A 99 3.52 -11.75 -1.81
C ALA A 99 3.56 -13.29 -1.93
N LYS A 100 4.70 -13.85 -2.36
CA LYS A 100 4.86 -15.30 -2.51
C LYS A 100 4.68 -16.04 -1.18
N TYR A 101 5.30 -15.55 -0.11
CA TYR A 101 5.26 -16.18 1.21
C TYR A 101 3.91 -16.01 1.89
N THR A 102 3.31 -14.83 1.79
CA THR A 102 1.96 -14.55 2.29
C THR A 102 0.94 -15.48 1.65
N GLN A 103 0.93 -15.61 0.33
CA GLN A 103 -0.04 -16.46 -0.37
C GLN A 103 0.15 -17.95 -0.06
N LYS A 104 1.39 -18.45 0.00
CA LYS A 104 1.68 -19.85 0.36
C LYS A 104 1.27 -20.18 1.79
N THR A 105 1.62 -19.32 2.74
CA THR A 105 1.31 -19.54 4.16
C THR A 105 -0.19 -19.45 4.40
N LEU A 106 -0.88 -18.51 3.74
CA LEU A 106 -2.32 -18.36 3.84
C LEU A 106 -3.08 -19.52 3.18
N ASN A 107 -2.63 -20.01 2.03
CA ASN A 107 -3.18 -21.20 1.38
C ASN A 107 -3.09 -22.43 2.30
N ASN A 108 -1.98 -22.57 3.01
CA ASN A 108 -1.75 -23.67 3.96
C ASN A 108 -2.37 -23.42 5.34
N ARG A 109 -3.23 -22.39 5.48
CA ARG A 109 -3.89 -21.97 6.74
C ARG A 109 -2.92 -21.69 7.90
N ARG A 110 -1.66 -21.35 7.61
CA ARG A 110 -0.61 -21.03 8.59
C ARG A 110 -0.67 -19.55 9.01
N LEU A 111 -1.76 -19.16 9.69
CA LEU A 111 -2.09 -17.76 9.98
C LEU A 111 -0.99 -17.00 10.72
N LYS A 112 -0.28 -17.61 11.69
CA LYS A 112 0.82 -16.93 12.41
C LYS A 112 1.90 -16.42 11.46
N SER A 113 2.29 -17.23 10.47
CA SER A 113 3.30 -16.84 9.47
C SER A 113 2.72 -15.85 8.46
N THR A 114 1.46 -16.00 8.08
CA THR A 114 0.77 -15.01 7.24
C THR A 114 0.73 -13.63 7.89
N TYR A 115 0.37 -13.55 9.17
CA TYR A 115 0.34 -12.29 9.92
C TYR A 115 1.72 -11.67 10.02
N LEU A 116 2.75 -12.47 10.32
CA LEU A 116 4.12 -11.96 10.35
C LEU A 116 4.54 -11.36 8.99
N ASN A 117 4.23 -12.02 7.87
CA ASN A 117 4.56 -11.50 6.55
C ASN A 117 3.81 -10.20 6.23
N ILE A 118 2.51 -10.13 6.54
CA ILE A 118 1.68 -8.93 6.32
C ILE A 118 2.17 -7.79 7.20
N SER A 119 2.35 -8.02 8.50
CA SER A 119 2.81 -6.99 9.43
C SER A 119 4.20 -6.47 9.07
N THR A 120 5.14 -7.36 8.71
CA THR A 120 6.48 -6.95 8.26
C THR A 120 6.41 -6.11 6.99
N ALA A 121 5.58 -6.53 6.02
CA ALA A 121 5.36 -5.76 4.80
C ALA A 121 4.78 -4.38 5.09
N SER A 122 3.77 -4.29 5.96
CA SER A 122 3.16 -3.02 6.37
C SER A 122 4.17 -2.09 7.04
N ILE A 123 4.93 -2.59 8.04
CA ILE A 123 5.96 -1.82 8.73
C ILE A 123 7.01 -1.28 7.74
N LEU A 124 7.52 -2.15 6.87
CA LEU A 124 8.58 -1.79 5.93
C LEU A 124 8.11 -0.77 4.89
N VAL A 125 6.91 -0.96 4.32
CA VAL A 125 6.32 0.00 3.38
C VAL A 125 6.08 1.35 4.06
N THR A 126 5.43 1.36 5.23
CA THR A 126 5.16 2.61 5.95
C THR A 126 6.45 3.32 6.32
N LEU A 127 7.49 2.58 6.75
CA LEU A 127 8.78 3.18 7.10
C LEU A 127 9.43 3.83 5.87
N ALA A 128 9.45 3.12 4.73
CA ALA A 128 9.98 3.65 3.49
C ALA A 128 9.18 4.85 2.98
N TYR A 129 7.85 4.83 3.09
CA TYR A 129 6.99 5.97 2.75
C TYR A 129 7.34 7.20 3.59
N PHE A 130 7.40 7.06 4.92
CA PHE A 130 7.72 8.16 5.84
C PHE A 130 9.14 8.68 5.62
N ALA A 131 10.12 7.79 5.43
CA ALA A 131 11.49 8.17 5.12
C ALA A 131 11.58 8.94 3.80
N LEU A 132 10.85 8.53 2.77
CA LEU A 132 10.82 9.26 1.50
C LEU A 132 10.12 10.62 1.65
N LYS A 133 8.89 10.65 2.16
CA LYS A 133 8.04 11.86 2.19
C LYS A 133 8.55 12.94 3.14
N PHE A 134 9.07 12.56 4.30
CA PHE A 134 9.37 13.53 5.38
C PHE A 134 10.85 13.70 5.70
N LEU A 135 11.72 12.83 5.19
CA LEU A 135 13.17 12.91 5.39
C LEU A 135 13.90 13.15 4.07
N ILE A 136 13.89 12.18 3.16
CA ILE A 136 14.72 12.19 1.95
C ILE A 136 14.31 13.31 0.99
N VAL A 137 13.02 13.46 0.70
CA VAL A 137 12.53 14.46 -0.26
C VAL A 137 12.70 15.90 0.27
N PRO A 138 12.30 16.23 1.50
CA PRO A 138 12.57 17.56 2.08
C PRO A 138 14.06 17.88 2.15
N MET A 139 14.91 16.92 2.56
CA MET A 139 16.37 17.11 2.57
C MET A 139 16.93 17.39 1.16
N GLY A 140 16.44 16.69 0.14
CA GLY A 140 16.91 16.86 -1.23
C GLY A 140 16.41 18.14 -1.90
N THR A 141 15.27 18.69 -1.47
CA THR A 141 14.67 19.90 -2.04
C THR A 141 14.98 21.17 -1.24
N GLY A 142 15.47 21.04 0.00
CA GLY A 142 15.70 22.15 0.92
C GLY A 142 14.42 22.70 1.57
N ASN A 143 13.27 22.06 1.34
CA ASN A 143 12.00 22.46 1.92
C ASN A 143 11.90 22.06 3.40
N LEU A 144 11.17 22.85 4.19
CA LEU A 144 10.82 22.48 5.55
C LEU A 144 9.88 21.28 5.54
N THR A 145 10.15 20.30 6.39
CA THR A 145 9.24 19.17 6.62
C THR A 145 8.22 19.53 7.69
N GLU A 146 6.95 19.27 7.41
CA GLU A 146 5.87 19.45 8.38
C GLU A 146 6.02 18.48 9.58
N LEU A 147 6.62 17.31 9.32
CA LEU A 147 6.76 16.22 10.28
C LEU A 147 8.23 15.77 10.42
N SER A 148 8.95 16.40 11.35
CA SER A 148 10.37 16.07 11.62
C SER A 148 10.55 14.73 12.34
N ILE A 149 11.58 13.96 11.96
CA ILE A 149 11.97 12.69 12.62
C ILE A 149 12.28 12.83 14.12
N SER A 150 12.64 14.03 14.56
CA SER A 150 12.92 14.33 15.99
C SER A 150 11.66 14.44 16.84
N LYS A 151 10.49 14.62 16.21
CA LYS A 151 9.21 14.82 16.89
C LYS A 151 8.53 13.48 17.21
N LEU A 152 7.83 13.42 18.33
CA LEU A 152 7.06 12.23 18.72
C LEU A 152 5.94 11.94 17.70
N GLU A 153 5.35 12.99 17.13
CA GLU A 153 4.28 12.92 16.14
C GLU A 153 4.69 12.13 14.89
N PHE A 154 5.97 12.20 14.50
CA PHE A 154 6.49 11.39 13.38
C PHE A 154 6.38 9.90 13.68
N TRP A 155 6.90 9.49 14.84
CA TRP A 155 6.91 8.08 15.25
C TRP A 155 5.51 7.58 15.60
N ALA A 156 4.67 8.42 16.20
CA ALA A 156 3.27 8.11 16.47
C ALA A 156 2.49 7.89 15.17
N SER A 157 2.65 8.78 14.18
CA SER A 157 2.02 8.66 12.86
C SER A 157 2.48 7.39 12.13
N PHE A 158 3.79 7.14 12.11
CA PHE A 158 4.38 5.92 11.54
C PHE A 158 3.82 4.66 12.21
N ALA A 159 3.86 4.58 13.54
CA ALA A 159 3.43 3.39 14.28
C ALA A 159 1.94 3.12 14.09
N LEU A 160 1.11 4.17 14.20
CA LEU A 160 -0.32 4.09 14.00
C LEU A 160 -0.66 3.61 12.58
N MET A 161 0.04 4.10 11.55
CA MET A 161 -0.19 3.67 10.16
C MET A 161 0.31 2.26 9.86
N ALA A 162 1.47 1.88 10.38
CA ALA A 162 1.97 0.52 10.25
C ALA A 162 1.02 -0.49 10.93
N VAL A 163 0.54 -0.18 12.14
CA VAL A 163 -0.41 -1.02 12.88
C VAL A 163 -1.77 -1.06 12.18
N ALA A 164 -2.33 0.08 11.76
CA ALA A 164 -3.60 0.11 11.05
C ALA A 164 -3.56 -0.73 9.77
N ALA A 165 -2.53 -0.55 8.94
CA ALA A 165 -2.35 -1.35 7.73
C ALA A 165 -2.22 -2.84 8.04
N ALA A 166 -1.39 -3.20 9.03
CA ALA A 166 -1.21 -4.59 9.43
C ALA A 166 -2.51 -5.22 9.93
N VAL A 167 -3.24 -4.55 10.82
CA VAL A 167 -4.50 -5.04 11.38
C VAL A 167 -5.54 -5.21 10.30
N LEU A 168 -5.77 -4.20 9.44
CA LEU A 168 -6.76 -4.27 8.36
C LEU A 168 -6.45 -5.39 7.36
N LEU A 169 -5.18 -5.59 7.00
CA LEU A 169 -4.80 -6.64 6.06
C LEU A 169 -4.81 -8.03 6.70
N CYS A 170 -4.43 -8.16 7.98
CA CYS A 170 -4.50 -9.43 8.71
C CYS A 170 -5.95 -9.86 8.95
N THR A 171 -6.86 -8.92 9.26
CA THR A 171 -8.29 -9.21 9.39
C THR A 171 -8.88 -9.62 8.04
N ALA A 172 -8.54 -8.91 6.95
CA ALA A 172 -8.91 -9.31 5.60
C ALA A 172 -8.38 -10.71 5.23
N ALA A 173 -7.13 -11.02 5.59
CA ALA A 173 -6.54 -12.35 5.37
C ALA A 173 -7.30 -13.46 6.08
N LYS A 174 -7.74 -13.21 7.32
CA LYS A 174 -8.48 -14.18 8.14
C LYS A 174 -9.92 -14.36 7.64
N ALA A 175 -10.62 -13.26 7.36
CA ALA A 175 -12.04 -13.25 7.03
C ALA A 175 -12.29 -13.67 5.58
N MET A 176 -11.44 -13.21 4.64
CA MET A 176 -11.61 -13.44 3.21
C MET A 176 -10.27 -13.77 2.53
N PRO A 177 -9.70 -14.98 2.71
CA PRO A 177 -8.41 -15.37 2.12
C PRO A 177 -8.35 -15.19 0.59
N ARG A 178 -9.49 -15.40 -0.09
CA ARG A 178 -9.68 -15.17 -1.54
C ARG A 178 -9.42 -13.72 -1.99
N TRP A 179 -9.41 -12.76 -1.06
CA TRP A 179 -9.06 -11.37 -1.36
C TRP A 179 -7.55 -11.14 -1.43
N ILE A 180 -6.75 -12.02 -0.82
CA ILE A 180 -5.28 -11.94 -0.88
C ILE A 180 -4.73 -12.93 -1.90
N ILE A 181 -5.35 -14.11 -2.04
CA ILE A 181 -4.95 -15.13 -3.00
C ILE A 181 -5.84 -15.03 -4.24
N PRO A 182 -5.32 -14.57 -5.40
CA PRO A 182 -6.10 -14.59 -6.61
C PRO A 182 -6.24 -16.03 -7.11
N ALA A 183 -7.42 -16.39 -7.62
CA ALA A 183 -7.76 -17.74 -8.11
C ALA A 183 -6.74 -18.35 -9.10
N ARG A 184 -5.99 -17.51 -9.81
CA ARG A 184 -4.90 -17.92 -10.72
C ARG A 184 -3.62 -17.17 -10.37
N THR A 185 -3.06 -17.48 -9.21
CA THR A 185 -1.77 -16.93 -8.78
C THR A 185 -0.59 -17.66 -9.41
N LYS A 186 0.52 -16.94 -9.63
CA LYS A 186 1.80 -17.50 -10.07
C LYS A 186 2.61 -18.11 -8.91
N TYR A 187 2.18 -17.88 -7.66
CA TYR A 187 2.94 -18.25 -6.47
C TYR A 187 2.57 -19.61 -5.89
N LEU A 188 1.48 -20.20 -6.36
CA LEU A 188 1.00 -21.54 -6.00
C LEU A 188 1.17 -22.50 -7.18
N THR A 189 1.40 -23.78 -6.88
CA THR A 189 1.47 -24.85 -7.87
C THR A 189 0.09 -25.18 -8.44
N ARG A 190 0.04 -25.88 -9.59
CA ARG A 190 -1.24 -26.29 -10.19
C ARG A 190 -2.14 -27.09 -9.23
N LYS A 191 -1.54 -27.99 -8.43
CA LYS A 191 -2.25 -28.80 -7.43
C LYS A 191 -2.84 -27.93 -6.29
N GLU A 192 -2.09 -26.94 -5.83
CA GLU A 192 -2.58 -26.00 -4.81
C GLU A 192 -3.69 -25.11 -5.39
N THR A 193 -3.55 -24.63 -6.63
CA THR A 193 -4.59 -23.80 -7.26
C THR A 193 -5.88 -24.54 -7.58
N SER A 194 -5.85 -25.85 -7.86
CA SER A 194 -7.08 -26.62 -8.11
C SER A 194 -7.92 -26.77 -6.85
N SER A 195 -7.31 -26.87 -5.67
CA SER A 195 -8.07 -26.89 -4.40
C SER A 195 -8.86 -25.59 -4.19
N LEU A 196 -8.27 -24.44 -4.52
CA LEU A 196 -8.91 -23.12 -4.41
C LEU A 196 -10.05 -22.86 -5.41
N LEU A 197 -10.15 -23.67 -6.48
CA LEU A 197 -11.18 -23.54 -7.50
C LEU A 197 -12.36 -24.50 -7.28
N ASN A 198 -12.14 -25.54 -6.46
CA ASN A 198 -13.11 -26.57 -6.15
C ASN A 198 -13.74 -26.39 -4.76
N ASP A 199 -13.13 -25.57 -3.90
CA ASP A 199 -13.69 -25.03 -2.65
C ASP A 199 -14.55 -23.78 -2.92
#